data_AF-A0A2H3B2H4-F1
#
_entry.id   AF-A0A2H3B2H4-F1
#
_cell.length_a   1.000
_cell.length_b   1.000
_cell.length_c   1.000
_cell.angle_alpha   90.00
_cell.angle_beta   90.00
_cell.angle_gamma   90.00
#
_symmetry.space_group_name_H-M   'P 1'
#
loop_
_entity.id
_entity.type
_entity.pdbx_description
1 polymer ?
#
loop_
_entity_poly.entity_id
_entity_poly.type
_entity_poly.pdbx_seq_one_letter_code
_entity_poly.pdbx_strand_id
1 'polypeptide(L)'
;ASQVWAVLIGINVYLSSNCTPLQGCMNDVEKMVEFFVNNLGMSEGHIQCLLTVTSPICIHIIDTLLSLSTRHEIQHGDNIIIYFAGHGSSYKCSDYYIEGGTSAEGYIEALCPMDRTTSCTDSSTNSSIPDISDREINTILTEISCTKGHHITFILDC
;
A
#
# COMPACT_ATOMS: atom_id res chain seq x y z
N ALA A 1 4.17 -23.85 -15.12
CA ALA A 1 4.99 -22.63 -14.96
C ALA A 1 4.34 -21.79 -13.86
N SER A 2 5.11 -21.17 -12.98
CA SER A 2 4.58 -20.24 -11.96
C SER A 2 3.98 -19.02 -12.64
N GLN A 3 2.80 -18.58 -12.20
CA GLN A 3 2.16 -17.36 -12.70
C GLN A 3 2.75 -16.13 -12.00
N VAL A 4 2.44 -14.95 -12.54
CA VAL A 4 2.73 -13.66 -11.91
C VAL A 4 1.41 -12.95 -11.66
N TRP A 5 1.25 -12.42 -10.46
CA TRP A 5 0.11 -11.63 -10.00
C TRP A 5 0.59 -10.26 -9.56
N ALA A 6 -0.18 -9.22 -9.84
CA ALA A 6 0.19 -7.86 -9.50
C ALA A 6 -0.95 -7.07 -8.84
N VAL A 7 -0.60 -6.28 -7.83
CA VAL A 7 -1.44 -5.19 -7.29
C VAL A 7 -0.68 -3.89 -7.49
N LEU A 8 -1.29 -2.93 -8.20
CA LEU A 8 -0.72 -1.63 -8.50
C LEU A 8 -1.58 -0.53 -7.89
N ILE A 9 -0.99 0.34 -7.07
CA ILE A 9 -1.71 1.38 -6.33
C ILE A 9 -1.15 2.74 -6.75
N GLY A 10 -2.02 3.66 -7.19
CA GLY A 10 -1.63 4.98 -7.69
C GLY A 10 -2.54 6.09 -7.16
N ILE A 11 -1.97 6.95 -6.30
CA ILE A 11 -2.73 7.97 -5.57
C ILE A 11 -2.22 9.37 -5.90
N ASN A 12 -3.00 10.12 -6.69
CA ASN A 12 -2.73 11.52 -7.02
C ASN A 12 -3.48 12.49 -6.09
N VAL A 13 -4.67 12.13 -5.63
CA VAL A 13 -5.52 13.03 -4.84
C VAL A 13 -5.81 12.44 -3.47
N TYR A 14 -5.73 13.28 -2.44
CA TYR A 14 -5.94 12.95 -1.05
C TYR A 14 -7.10 13.79 -0.51
N LEU A 15 -7.94 13.20 0.35
CA LEU A 15 -9.11 13.87 0.91
C LEU A 15 -8.73 14.90 1.99
N SER A 16 -7.62 14.69 2.70
CA SER A 16 -7.12 15.69 3.65
C SER A 16 -6.68 16.94 2.90
N SER A 17 -7.25 18.09 3.30
CA SER A 17 -6.88 19.42 2.81
C SER A 17 -5.42 19.78 3.08
N ASN A 18 -4.78 19.11 4.05
CA ASN A 18 -3.38 19.33 4.41
C ASN A 18 -2.41 18.45 3.60
N CYS A 19 -2.92 17.65 2.66
CA CYS A 19 -2.10 16.80 1.80
C CYS A 19 -2.13 17.35 0.37
N THR A 20 -0.95 17.69 -0.17
CA THR A 20 -0.86 18.27 -1.52
C THR A 20 -1.06 17.18 -2.58
N PRO A 21 -1.92 17.39 -3.59
CA PRO A 21 -2.09 16.43 -4.68
C PRO A 21 -0.80 16.20 -5.47
N LEU A 22 -0.59 14.96 -5.91
CA LEU A 22 0.44 14.53 -6.85
C LEU A 22 -0.15 14.45 -8.27
N GLN A 23 0.71 14.35 -9.28
CA GLN A 23 0.30 14.30 -10.69
C GLN A 23 0.82 13.06 -11.43
N GLY A 24 1.85 12.39 -10.91
CA GLY A 24 2.55 11.29 -11.60
C GLY A 24 2.01 9.90 -11.31
N CYS A 25 1.51 9.65 -10.10
CA CYS A 25 1.33 8.29 -9.57
C CYS A 25 0.40 7.40 -10.42
N MET A 26 -0.66 7.96 -10.99
CA MET A 26 -1.54 7.22 -11.90
C MET A 26 -0.84 6.86 -13.22
N ASN A 27 -0.05 7.78 -13.77
CA ASN A 27 0.74 7.55 -14.98
C ASN A 27 1.88 6.55 -14.72
N ASP A 28 2.42 6.52 -13.50
CA ASP A 28 3.42 5.51 -13.13
C ASP A 28 2.79 4.12 -13.06
N VAL A 29 1.58 3.98 -12.50
CA VAL A 29 0.82 2.72 -12.55
C VAL A 29 0.51 2.31 -14.00
N GLU A 30 0.07 3.24 -14.85
CA GLU A 30 -0.21 2.96 -16.27
C GLU A 30 1.03 2.40 -16.99
N LYS A 31 2.19 3.03 -16.82
CA LYS A 31 3.46 2.53 -17.38
C LYS A 31 3.86 1.16 -16.83
N MET A 32 3.59 0.89 -15.55
CA MET A 32 3.85 -0.42 -14.95
C MET A 32 2.93 -1.50 -15.53
N VAL A 33 1.65 -1.19 -15.77
CA VAL A 33 0.73 -2.10 -16.49
C VAL A 33 1.24 -2.39 -17.89
N GLU A 34 1.60 -1.35 -18.65
CA GLU A 34 2.15 -1.52 -20.01
C GLU A 34 3.40 -2.40 -20.00
N PHE A 35 4.32 -2.18 -19.06
CA PHE A 35 5.51 -3.00 -18.92
C PHE A 35 5.18 -4.47 -18.59
N PHE A 36 4.26 -4.71 -17.66
CA PHE A 36 3.87 -6.07 -17.27
C PHE A 36 3.19 -6.84 -18.40
N VAL A 37 2.30 -6.18 -19.14
CA VAL A 37 1.60 -6.82 -20.27
C VAL A 37 2.53 -6.99 -21.46
N ASN A 38 3.20 -5.92 -21.90
CA ASN A 38 3.94 -5.91 -23.17
C ASN A 38 5.34 -6.53 -23.07
N ASN A 39 6.03 -6.38 -21.94
CA ASN A 39 7.40 -6.86 -21.78
C ASN A 39 7.48 -8.17 -20.99
N LEU A 40 6.59 -8.39 -20.02
CA LEU A 40 6.57 -9.62 -19.22
C LEU A 40 5.50 -10.63 -19.67
N GLY A 41 4.61 -10.26 -20.58
CA GLY A 41 3.57 -11.15 -21.11
C GLY A 41 2.52 -11.55 -20.06
N MET A 42 2.32 -10.73 -19.03
CA MET A 42 1.33 -11.00 -17.99
C MET A 42 -0.09 -10.86 -18.53
N SER A 43 -0.99 -11.73 -18.07
CA SER A 43 -2.43 -11.57 -18.35
C SER A 43 -2.98 -10.38 -17.57
N GLU A 44 -3.76 -9.52 -18.23
CA GLU A 44 -4.45 -8.40 -17.57
C GLU A 44 -5.34 -8.87 -16.40
N GLY A 45 -5.90 -10.08 -16.47
CA GLY A 45 -6.70 -10.66 -15.39
C GLY A 45 -5.92 -10.96 -14.11
N HIS A 46 -4.58 -10.93 -14.16
CA HIS A 46 -3.71 -11.10 -13.00
C HIS A 46 -3.23 -9.76 -12.42
N ILE A 47 -3.63 -8.62 -13.01
CA ILE A 47 -3.23 -7.29 -12.59
C ILE A 47 -4.45 -6.57 -11.99
N GLN A 48 -4.36 -6.19 -10.72
CA GLN A 48 -5.39 -5.41 -10.04
C GLN A 48 -4.87 -3.99 -9.77
N CYS A 49 -5.58 -2.98 -10.27
CA CYS A 49 -5.21 -1.58 -10.06
C CYS A 49 -6.15 -0.90 -9.06
N LEU A 50 -5.59 -0.19 -8.09
CA LEU A 50 -6.29 0.74 -7.19
C LEU A 50 -5.80 2.16 -7.51
N LEU A 51 -6.58 2.89 -8.29
CA LEU A 51 -6.25 4.24 -8.73
C LEU A 51 -7.08 5.27 -7.98
N THR A 52 -6.67 6.53 -8.01
CA THR A 52 -7.44 7.66 -7.44
C THR A 52 -8.93 7.62 -7.85
N VAL A 53 -9.21 7.28 -9.11
CA VAL A 53 -10.60 7.17 -9.62
C VAL A 53 -11.40 6.00 -9.02
N THR A 54 -10.73 4.99 -8.44
CA THR A 54 -11.33 3.84 -7.76
C THR A 54 -11.26 3.93 -6.24
N SER A 55 -10.96 5.11 -5.69
CA SER A 55 -10.92 5.37 -4.24
C SER A 55 -10.01 4.40 -3.47
N PRO A 56 -8.67 4.53 -3.59
CA PRO A 56 -7.68 3.72 -2.88
C PRO A 56 -7.60 4.18 -1.41
N ILE A 57 -8.69 3.97 -0.69
CA ILE A 57 -8.83 4.26 0.74
C ILE A 57 -8.19 3.15 1.58
N CYS A 58 -7.91 3.45 2.85
CA CYS A 58 -7.16 2.57 3.75
C CYS A 58 -7.70 1.13 3.75
N ILE A 59 -9.01 0.96 3.95
CA ILE A 59 -9.65 -0.36 3.97
C ILE A 59 -9.54 -1.11 2.64
N HIS A 60 -9.68 -0.43 1.49
CA HIS A 60 -9.57 -1.08 0.19
C HIS A 60 -8.15 -1.53 -0.11
N ILE A 61 -7.14 -0.76 0.30
CA ILE A 61 -5.73 -1.14 0.15
C ILE A 61 -5.45 -2.37 1.00
N ILE A 62 -5.80 -2.33 2.30
CA ILE A 62 -5.57 -3.45 3.22
C ILE A 62 -6.29 -4.71 2.75
N ASP A 63 -7.58 -4.62 2.40
CA ASP A 63 -8.37 -5.76 1.93
C ASP A 63 -7.80 -6.34 0.63
N THR A 64 -7.36 -5.48 -0.29
CA THR A 64 -6.78 -5.95 -1.55
C THR A 64 -5.46 -6.69 -1.32
N LEU A 65 -4.58 -6.15 -0.47
CA LEU A 65 -3.31 -6.79 -0.16
C LEU A 65 -3.52 -8.10 0.61
N LEU A 66 -4.39 -8.13 1.63
CA LEU A 66 -4.75 -9.36 2.33
C LEU A 66 -5.45 -10.38 1.41
N SER A 67 -6.18 -9.93 0.39
CA SER A 67 -6.80 -10.87 -0.56
C SER A 67 -5.74 -11.70 -1.30
N LEU A 68 -4.50 -11.23 -1.43
CA LEU A 68 -3.41 -12.01 -2.06
C LEU A 68 -3.10 -13.29 -1.29
N SER A 69 -3.23 -13.30 0.05
CA SER A 69 -2.98 -14.51 0.87
C SER A 69 -4.14 -15.52 0.80
N THR A 70 -5.36 -15.04 0.52
CA THR A 70 -6.59 -15.86 0.57
C THR A 70 -7.11 -16.27 -0.82
N ARG A 71 -6.72 -15.57 -1.88
CA ARG A 71 -7.15 -15.82 -3.27
C ARG A 71 -6.71 -17.22 -3.71
N HIS A 72 -7.66 -18.03 -4.16
CA HIS A 72 -7.44 -19.46 -4.42
C HIS A 72 -6.78 -19.71 -5.78
N GLU A 73 -6.87 -18.74 -6.69
CA GLU A 73 -6.23 -18.73 -7.99
C GLU A 73 -4.71 -18.56 -7.87
N ILE A 74 -4.24 -17.85 -6.84
CA ILE A 74 -2.81 -17.68 -6.53
C ILE A 74 -2.30 -18.93 -5.84
N GLN A 75 -1.43 -19.68 -6.51
CA GLN A 75 -0.85 -20.91 -5.98
C GLN A 75 0.42 -20.61 -5.17
N HIS A 76 0.76 -21.54 -4.27
CA HIS A 76 2.04 -21.48 -3.59
C HIS A 76 3.20 -21.54 -4.60
N GLY A 77 4.11 -20.57 -4.53
CA GLY A 77 5.26 -20.42 -5.43
C GLY A 77 5.02 -19.52 -6.64
N ASP A 78 3.80 -19.03 -6.84
CA ASP A 78 3.53 -17.95 -7.80
C ASP A 78 4.25 -16.66 -7.39
N ASN A 79 4.56 -15.81 -8.37
CA ASN A 79 5.22 -14.53 -8.13
C ASN A 79 4.16 -13.47 -7.85
N ILE A 80 4.39 -12.66 -6.82
CA ILE A 80 3.50 -11.56 -6.42
C ILE A 80 4.28 -10.27 -6.51
N ILE A 81 3.77 -9.31 -7.28
CA ILE A 81 4.32 -7.96 -7.39
C ILE A 81 3.32 -6.97 -6.78
N ILE A 82 3.80 -6.14 -5.87
CA ILE A 82 3.04 -5.03 -5.31
C ILE A 82 3.78 -3.76 -5.71
N TYR A 83 3.07 -2.79 -6.25
CA TYR A 83 3.61 -1.48 -6.62
C TYR A 83 2.75 -0.40 -5.96
N PHE A 84 3.41 0.57 -5.34
CA PHE A 84 2.76 1.73 -4.77
C PHE A 84 3.41 3.01 -5.29
N ALA A 85 2.61 3.92 -5.82
CA ALA A 85 2.99 5.29 -6.13
C ALA A 85 2.03 6.27 -5.41
N GLY A 86 2.59 7.16 -4.60
CA GLY A 86 1.84 8.09 -3.76
C GLY A 86 2.72 8.69 -2.67
N HIS A 87 2.14 9.46 -1.75
CA HIS A 87 2.86 9.96 -0.57
C HIS A 87 3.23 8.84 0.40
N GLY A 88 4.45 8.93 0.93
CA GLY A 88 4.86 8.32 2.18
C GLY A 88 4.79 9.32 3.34
N SER A 89 4.79 8.83 4.57
CA SER A 89 4.90 9.64 5.78
C SER A 89 5.79 8.95 6.83
N SER A 90 6.27 9.73 7.78
CA SER A 90 7.11 9.25 8.87
C SER A 90 6.66 9.88 10.19
N TYR A 91 6.49 9.04 11.20
CA TYR A 91 6.00 9.42 12.52
C TYR A 91 7.05 9.12 13.58
N LYS A 92 7.32 10.06 14.50
CA LYS A 92 8.22 9.75 15.61
C LYS A 92 7.54 8.82 16.58
N CYS A 93 8.24 7.75 17.00
CA CYS A 93 7.75 6.86 18.04
C CYS A 93 7.45 7.62 19.35
N SER A 94 8.23 8.65 19.67
CA SER A 94 8.03 9.50 20.86
C SER A 94 6.66 10.20 20.91
N ASP A 95 6.01 10.41 19.77
CA ASP A 95 4.72 11.10 19.72
C ASP A 95 3.56 10.18 20.17
N TYR A 96 3.81 8.86 20.24
CA TYR A 96 2.79 7.83 20.52
C TYR A 96 3.15 6.90 21.69
N TYR A 97 4.42 6.81 22.07
CA TYR A 97 4.90 5.95 23.15
C TYR A 97 5.44 6.75 24.33
N ILE A 98 5.49 6.13 25.51
CA ILE A 98 5.98 6.76 26.75
C ILE A 98 7.45 7.17 26.58
N GLU A 99 7.75 8.46 26.82
CA GLU A 99 9.10 9.00 26.78
C GLU A 99 10.08 8.23 27.68
N GLY A 100 11.29 8.00 27.18
CA GLY A 100 12.36 7.31 27.91
C GLY A 100 12.32 5.77 27.85
N GLY A 101 11.31 5.18 27.23
CA GLY A 101 11.31 3.75 26.87
C GLY A 101 11.98 3.49 25.52
N THR A 102 12.59 2.32 25.34
CA THR A 102 13.19 1.91 24.04
C THR A 102 12.16 1.87 22.89
N SER A 103 10.87 1.70 23.20
CA SER A 103 9.78 1.76 22.23
C SER A 103 9.50 3.18 21.69
N ALA A 104 10.00 4.22 22.35
CA ALA A 104 9.86 5.62 21.91
C ALA A 104 11.00 6.09 21.00
N GLU A 105 11.99 5.23 20.74
CA GLU A 105 13.10 5.52 19.83
C GLU A 105 12.71 5.22 18.37
N GLY A 106 13.19 6.05 17.45
CA GLY A 106 13.03 5.85 16.01
C GLY A 106 11.75 6.42 15.41
N TYR A 107 11.44 5.94 14.21
CA TYR A 107 10.33 6.40 13.37
C TYR A 107 9.51 5.20 12.89
N ILE A 108 8.23 5.45 12.66
CA ILE A 108 7.33 4.56 11.93
C ILE A 108 7.12 5.19 10.55
N GLU A 109 7.56 4.48 9.51
CA GLU A 109 7.27 4.87 8.13
C GLU A 109 5.88 4.35 7.73
N ALA A 110 5.18 5.06 6.86
CA ALA A 110 3.83 4.67 6.46
C ALA A 110 3.49 5.10 5.03
N LEU A 111 2.57 4.36 4.42
CA LEU A 111 1.97 4.69 3.12
C LEU A 111 0.71 5.50 3.35
N CYS A 112 0.52 6.56 2.59
CA CYS A 112 -0.63 7.44 2.72
C CYS A 112 -1.80 6.91 1.86
N PRO A 113 -2.92 6.44 2.46
CA PRO A 113 -4.14 6.16 1.71
C PRO A 113 -4.83 7.47 1.29
N MET A 114 -5.72 7.40 0.30
CA MET A 114 -6.46 8.58 -0.18
C MET A 114 -7.25 9.28 0.92
N ASP A 115 -7.88 8.52 1.82
CA ASP A 115 -8.75 8.99 2.89
C ASP A 115 -8.01 9.31 4.20
N ARG A 116 -6.68 9.34 4.18
CA ARG A 116 -5.88 9.73 5.35
C ARG A 116 -6.42 11.02 5.96
N THR A 117 -6.51 11.08 7.28
CA THR A 117 -6.81 12.32 7.98
C THR A 117 -5.58 12.79 8.74
N THR A 118 -5.21 14.05 8.55
CA THR A 118 -4.14 14.67 9.33
C THR A 118 -4.73 15.11 10.66
N SER A 119 -4.18 14.65 11.78
CA SER A 119 -4.72 14.83 13.14
C SER A 119 -4.79 16.28 13.67
N CYS A 120 -4.66 17.29 12.81
CA CYS A 120 -4.48 18.69 13.20
C CYS A 120 -5.78 19.50 13.30
N THR A 121 -6.95 18.95 12.98
CA THR A 121 -8.21 19.68 13.08
C THR A 121 -9.27 18.79 13.73
N ASP A 122 -9.65 19.19 14.95
CA ASP A 122 -10.87 18.84 15.66
C ASP A 122 -10.85 17.55 16.49
N SER A 123 -10.46 17.74 17.75
CA SER A 123 -10.62 16.82 18.89
C SER A 123 -12.10 16.51 19.23
N SER A 124 -13.04 16.71 18.30
CA SER A 124 -14.49 16.59 18.51
C SER A 124 -15.16 15.48 17.71
N THR A 125 -14.45 14.77 16.81
CA THR A 125 -14.99 13.58 16.15
C THR A 125 -13.98 12.42 16.10
N ASN A 126 -14.40 11.29 16.65
CA ASN A 126 -13.62 10.13 17.08
C ASN A 126 -13.12 9.19 15.95
N SER A 127 -12.79 9.70 14.76
CA SER A 127 -12.52 8.84 13.59
C SER A 127 -11.41 9.38 12.70
N SER A 128 -10.17 9.44 13.20
CA SER A 128 -9.01 9.70 12.33
C SER A 128 -8.66 8.42 11.56
N ILE A 129 -8.57 8.50 10.23
CA ILE A 129 -8.07 7.39 9.41
C ILE A 129 -6.54 7.54 9.35
N PRO A 130 -5.80 6.60 9.97
CA PRO A 130 -4.35 6.65 9.96
C PRO A 130 -3.77 6.27 8.59
N ASP A 131 -2.50 6.60 8.39
CA ASP A 131 -1.70 6.03 7.32
C ASP A 131 -1.45 4.53 7.58
N ILE A 132 -1.05 3.76 6.56
CA ILE A 132 -0.78 2.32 6.69
C ILE A 132 0.69 2.15 7.05
N SER A 133 0.98 1.73 8.29
CA SER A 133 2.34 1.64 8.80
C SER A 133 3.15 0.52 8.13
N ASP A 134 4.47 0.69 8.10
CA ASP A 134 5.44 -0.34 7.70
C ASP A 134 5.27 -1.65 8.49
N ARG A 135 4.85 -1.58 9.76
CA ARG A 135 4.52 -2.74 10.60
C ARG A 135 3.29 -3.49 10.11
N GLU A 136 2.23 -2.77 9.71
CA GLU A 136 1.03 -3.37 9.12
C GLU A 136 1.34 -4.01 7.77
N ILE A 137 2.07 -3.28 6.91
CA ILE A 137 2.52 -3.82 5.63
C ILE A 137 3.37 -5.08 5.83
N ASN A 138 4.34 -5.05 6.73
CA ASN A 138 5.18 -6.21 7.02
C ASN A 138 4.36 -7.41 7.55
N THR A 139 3.32 -7.15 8.33
CA THR A 139 2.39 -8.19 8.79
C THR A 139 1.64 -8.84 7.62
N ILE A 140 1.11 -8.01 6.71
CA ILE A 140 0.41 -8.49 5.51
C ILE A 140 1.37 -9.28 4.60
N LEU A 141 2.57 -8.76 4.33
CA LEU A 141 3.58 -9.45 3.52
C LEU A 141 4.01 -10.78 4.16
N THR A 142 4.11 -10.83 5.49
CA THR A 142 4.38 -12.06 6.23
C THR A 142 3.27 -13.09 6.02
N GLU A 143 2.01 -12.68 6.09
CA GLU A 143 0.86 -13.57 5.86
C GLU A 143 0.82 -14.09 4.41
N ILE A 144 1.07 -13.24 3.41
CA ILE A 144 1.20 -13.66 2.01
C ILE A 144 2.35 -14.66 1.88
N SER A 145 3.49 -14.37 2.51
CA SER A 145 4.67 -15.23 2.48
C SER A 145 4.40 -16.62 3.09
N CYS A 146 3.66 -16.69 4.20
CA CYS A 146 3.26 -17.94 4.83
C CYS A 146 2.30 -18.79 3.97
N THR A 147 1.40 -18.14 3.23
CA THR A 147 0.33 -18.82 2.48
C THR A 147 0.70 -19.12 1.02
N LYS A 148 1.46 -18.23 0.38
CA LYS A 148 1.81 -18.27 -1.06
C LYS A 148 3.30 -18.49 -1.32
N GLY A 149 4.15 -18.45 -0.30
CA GLY A 149 5.60 -18.55 -0.44
C GLY A 149 6.29 -17.19 -0.63
N HIS A 150 7.61 -17.21 -0.76
CA HIS A 150 8.46 -16.02 -0.57
C HIS A 150 8.76 -15.20 -1.83
N HIS A 151 8.09 -15.47 -2.96
CA HIS A 151 8.32 -14.76 -4.23
C HIS A 151 7.52 -13.45 -4.31
N ILE A 152 7.78 -12.55 -3.37
CA ILE A 152 7.07 -11.27 -3.24
C ILE A 152 8.04 -10.13 -3.55
N THR A 153 7.67 -9.28 -4.51
CA THR A 153 8.41 -8.05 -4.83
C THR A 153 7.54 -6.86 -4.48
N PHE A 154 8.05 -5.96 -3.64
CA PHE A 154 7.34 -4.74 -3.27
C PHE A 154 8.14 -3.50 -3.72
N ILE A 155 7.54 -2.71 -4.60
CA ILE A 155 8.15 -1.53 -5.21
C ILE A 155 7.43 -0.28 -4.69
N LEU A 156 8.22 0.68 -4.20
CA LEU A 156 7.74 1.91 -3.59
C LEU A 156 8.25 3.12 -4.38
N ASP A 157 7.34 3.96 -4.84
CA ASP A 157 7.60 5.28 -5.45
C ASP A 157 6.89 6.36 -4.62
N CYS A 158 7.53 6.74 -3.50
CA CYS A 158 6.96 7.59 -2.47
C CYS A 158 8.01 8.43 -1.73
#